data_AF-A0A9W9NCI7-F1
#
_entry.id   AF-A0A9W9NCI7-F1
#
_cell.length_a   1.000
_cell.length_b   1.000
_cell.length_c   1.000
_cell.angle_alpha   90.00
_cell.angle_beta   90.00
_cell.angle_gamma   90.00
#
_symmetry.space_group_name_H-M   'P 1'
#
loop_
_entity.id
_entity.type
_entity.pdbx_description
1 polymer ?
#
loop_
_entity_poly.entity_id
_entity_poly.type
_entity_poly.pdbx_seq_one_letter_code
_entity_poly.pdbx_strand_id
1 'polypeptide(L)'
;MASSTNTDTLNDAIEVNTADIDVSIAKFQKRNRLVDRITAGAIIFARHENGELYTWMIQREDQDSSHGLSWEWMSGKPEKVDGTSTDTARRECEEEGKYRPSKFADRAVLCFFLHKDRRTDRVIMMASLTFIIVDDHQKLPTRVWSDTKKGPDGAPSLQISAEHINDCWMTETQIEEAAIHDQCSDPRNEFNMLQTKINVSKVGFKIFKDYQAQ
;
A
#
# COMPACT_ATOMS: atom_id res chain seq x y z
N MET A 1 -35.34 19.06 -0.79
CA MET A 1 -34.86 17.66 -0.73
C MET A 1 -33.41 17.67 -1.16
N ALA A 2 -32.49 17.70 -0.19
CA ALA A 2 -31.06 17.65 -0.48
C ALA A 2 -30.70 16.20 -0.80
N SER A 3 -30.18 15.98 -2.01
CA SER A 3 -29.59 14.71 -2.41
C SER A 3 -28.33 14.49 -1.57
N SER A 4 -28.35 13.45 -0.75
CA SER A 4 -27.17 12.89 -0.11
C SER A 4 -26.25 12.36 -1.21
N THR A 5 -25.25 13.13 -1.61
CA THR A 5 -24.11 12.57 -2.34
C THR A 5 -23.42 11.60 -1.39
N ASN A 6 -23.62 10.30 -1.62
CA ASN A 6 -22.92 9.22 -0.94
C ASN A 6 -21.41 9.49 -0.98
N THR A 7 -20.85 9.89 0.16
CA THR A 7 -19.41 9.97 0.41
C THR A 7 -18.78 8.59 0.58
N ASP A 8 -19.58 7.53 0.59
CA ASP A 8 -19.14 6.14 0.83
C ASP A 8 -18.26 5.55 -0.28
N THR A 9 -18.25 6.11 -1.48
CA THR A 9 -17.49 5.57 -2.64
C THR A 9 -16.06 6.11 -2.76
N LEU A 10 -15.62 6.99 -1.85
CA LEU A 10 -14.40 7.76 -2.04
C LEU A 10 -13.16 7.10 -1.42
N ASN A 11 -13.25 5.86 -0.94
CA ASN A 11 -12.13 5.01 -0.53
C ASN A 11 -12.24 3.59 -1.14
N ASP A 12 -12.93 3.47 -2.28
CA ASP A 12 -13.09 2.18 -2.95
C ASP A 12 -11.80 1.79 -3.66
N ALA A 13 -11.31 0.60 -3.32
CA ALA A 13 -10.23 -0.06 -4.02
C ALA A 13 -10.82 -0.90 -5.16
N ILE A 14 -10.35 -0.65 -6.38
CA ILE A 14 -10.89 -1.23 -7.61
C ILE A 14 -9.83 -2.15 -8.21
N GLU A 15 -10.21 -3.41 -8.45
CA GLU A 15 -9.41 -4.33 -9.27
C GLU A 15 -9.42 -3.87 -10.74
N VAL A 16 -8.24 -3.70 -11.33
CA VAL A 16 -8.05 -3.23 -12.71
C VAL A 16 -7.01 -4.08 -13.43
N ASN A 17 -6.97 -4.06 -14.77
CA ASN A 17 -5.84 -4.66 -15.48
C ASN A 17 -4.59 -3.79 -15.26
N THR A 18 -3.46 -4.43 -15.03
CA THR A 18 -2.16 -3.76 -14.90
C THR A 18 -1.87 -2.87 -16.11
N ALA A 19 -2.14 -3.35 -17.33
CA ALA A 19 -1.93 -2.60 -18.57
C ALA A 19 -2.76 -1.31 -18.70
N ASP A 20 -3.90 -1.20 -17.99
CA ASP A 20 -4.76 -0.01 -18.05
C ASP A 20 -4.18 1.16 -17.24
N ILE A 21 -3.46 0.84 -16.17
CA ILE A 21 -2.86 1.79 -15.23
C ILE A 21 -1.34 1.91 -15.36
N ASP A 22 -0.67 0.96 -16.02
CA ASP A 22 0.75 0.99 -16.38
C ASP A 22 0.97 1.94 -17.56
N VAL A 23 0.91 3.22 -17.25
CA VAL A 23 1.09 4.31 -18.21
C VAL A 23 1.99 5.38 -17.61
N SER A 24 2.50 6.27 -18.47
CA SER A 24 3.17 7.45 -17.96
C SER A 24 2.23 8.30 -17.09
N ILE A 25 2.81 8.94 -16.08
CA ILE A 25 2.06 9.74 -15.11
C ILE A 25 1.29 10.86 -15.80
N ALA A 26 1.87 11.52 -16.79
CA ALA A 26 1.19 12.55 -17.59
C ALA A 26 -0.06 11.99 -18.29
N LYS A 27 0.00 10.75 -18.80
CA LYS A 27 -1.15 10.10 -19.45
C LYS A 27 -2.22 9.73 -18.42
N PHE A 28 -1.83 9.26 -17.23
CA PHE A 28 -2.77 8.99 -16.14
C PHE A 28 -3.46 10.28 -15.66
N GLN A 29 -2.71 11.36 -15.38
CA GLN A 29 -3.24 12.66 -14.97
C GLN A 29 -4.19 13.25 -16.00
N LYS A 30 -3.87 13.11 -17.30
CA LYS A 30 -4.75 13.56 -18.38
C LYS A 30 -6.11 12.84 -18.39
N ARG A 31 -6.13 11.55 -18.03
CA ARG A 31 -7.35 10.74 -17.92
C ARG A 31 -8.13 11.05 -16.63
N ASN A 32 -7.40 11.35 -15.55
CA ASN A 32 -7.95 11.55 -14.21
C ASN A 32 -7.73 13.00 -13.75
N ARG A 33 -8.39 13.95 -14.40
CA ARG A 33 -8.17 15.40 -14.18
C ARG A 33 -8.52 15.91 -12.78
N LEU A 34 -9.29 15.13 -12.02
CA LEU A 34 -9.66 15.46 -10.64
C LEU A 34 -8.61 14.99 -9.63
N VAL A 35 -7.60 14.23 -10.05
CA VAL A 35 -6.53 13.74 -9.17
C VAL A 35 -5.44 14.78 -9.06
N ASP A 36 -5.18 15.25 -7.84
CA ASP A 36 -4.11 16.19 -7.53
C ASP A 36 -2.75 15.50 -7.39
N ARG A 37 -2.73 14.30 -6.79
CA ARG A 37 -1.50 13.54 -6.55
C ARG A 37 -1.66 12.06 -6.85
N ILE A 38 -0.58 11.49 -7.36
CA ILE A 38 -0.49 10.08 -7.70
C ILE A 38 0.62 9.46 -6.89
N THR A 39 0.36 8.28 -6.34
CA THR A 39 1.37 7.39 -5.80
C THR A 39 1.32 6.07 -6.54
N ALA A 40 2.47 5.42 -6.65
CA ALA A 40 2.53 4.05 -7.13
C ALA A 40 3.44 3.22 -6.21
N GLY A 41 3.04 1.98 -5.99
CA GLY A 41 3.68 1.08 -5.04
C GLY A 41 3.30 -0.36 -5.31
N ALA A 42 3.76 -1.27 -4.46
CA ALA A 42 3.48 -2.68 -4.65
C ALA A 42 3.36 -3.46 -3.34
N ILE A 43 2.64 -4.58 -3.44
CA ILE A 43 2.39 -5.51 -2.35
C ILE A 43 3.22 -6.77 -2.58
N ILE A 44 4.03 -7.13 -1.59
CA ILE A 44 4.73 -8.42 -1.54
C ILE A 44 3.94 -9.36 -0.66
N PHE A 45 3.64 -10.54 -1.21
CA PHE A 45 3.02 -11.63 -0.46
C PHE A 45 4.00 -12.78 -0.26
N ALA A 46 3.89 -13.46 0.88
CA ALA A 46 4.58 -14.71 1.13
C ALA A 46 3.73 -15.61 2.03
N ARG A 47 3.86 -16.92 1.85
CA ARG A 47 3.24 -17.89 2.75
C ARG A 47 4.19 -18.20 3.89
N HIS A 48 3.68 -18.19 5.11
CA HIS A 48 4.41 -18.62 6.30
C HIS A 48 4.34 -20.15 6.45
N GLU A 49 5.17 -20.71 7.34
CA GLU A 49 5.23 -22.16 7.59
C GLU A 49 3.89 -22.74 8.08
N ASN A 50 3.05 -21.92 8.71
CA ASN A 50 1.69 -22.28 9.10
C ASN A 50 0.69 -22.35 7.92
N GLY A 51 1.14 -22.04 6.70
CA GLY A 51 0.32 -22.04 5.48
C GLY A 51 -0.47 -20.76 5.23
N GLU A 52 -0.49 -19.83 6.19
CA GLU A 52 -1.18 -18.55 6.05
C GLU A 52 -0.45 -17.62 5.09
N LEU A 53 -1.24 -16.76 4.45
CA LEU A 53 -0.74 -15.76 3.51
C LEU A 53 -0.53 -14.44 4.26
N TYR A 54 0.66 -13.89 4.12
CA TYR A 54 1.03 -12.61 4.71
C TYR A 54 1.43 -11.61 3.63
N THR A 55 1.27 -10.33 3.94
CA THR A 55 1.86 -9.23 3.19
C THR A 55 2.93 -8.54 4.01
N TRP A 56 4.01 -8.08 3.37
CA TRP A 56 5.04 -7.30 4.02
C TRP A 56 4.63 -5.82 4.10
N MET A 57 4.83 -5.24 5.27
CA MET A 57 4.46 -3.89 5.66
C MET A 57 5.68 -3.18 6.27
N ILE A 58 5.82 -1.89 6.01
CA ILE A 58 6.87 -1.03 6.56
C ILE A 58 6.25 0.09 7.39
N GLN A 59 6.97 0.55 8.42
CA GLN A 59 6.56 1.65 9.28
C GLN A 59 7.41 2.89 9.02
N ARG A 60 6.79 3.99 8.62
CA ARG A 60 7.48 5.26 8.29
C ARG A 60 8.14 5.88 9.52
N GLU A 61 9.36 6.39 9.38
CA GLU A 61 10.04 7.14 10.46
C GLU A 61 9.49 8.57 10.62
N ASP A 62 9.11 9.21 9.52
CA ASP A 62 8.94 10.67 9.42
C ASP A 62 7.81 11.24 10.29
N GLN A 63 8.14 11.62 11.52
CA GLN A 63 7.23 12.22 12.51
C GLN A 63 6.65 13.58 12.08
N ASP A 64 7.27 14.25 11.12
CA ASP A 64 6.84 15.57 10.64
C ASP A 64 5.88 15.48 9.44
N SER A 65 5.78 14.32 8.78
CA SER A 65 4.79 14.06 7.74
C SER A 65 3.36 13.94 8.30
N SER A 66 2.35 14.07 7.43
CA SER A 66 0.95 13.78 7.77
C SER A 66 0.68 12.33 8.14
N HIS A 67 1.64 11.43 7.85
CA HIS A 67 1.52 9.97 7.98
C HIS A 67 2.73 9.38 8.73
N GLY A 68 3.35 10.17 9.60
CA GLY A 68 4.46 9.70 10.41
C GLY A 68 4.07 8.51 11.26
N LEU A 69 4.98 7.55 11.38
CA LEU A 69 4.77 6.29 12.10
C LEU A 69 3.73 5.36 11.49
N SER A 70 3.15 5.68 10.33
CA SER A 70 2.14 4.81 9.71
C SER A 70 2.72 3.54 9.10
N TRP A 71 1.97 2.45 9.23
CA TRP A 71 2.17 1.19 8.54
C TRP A 71 1.60 1.26 7.14
N GLU A 72 2.44 1.01 6.13
CA GLU A 72 2.04 1.03 4.72
C GLU A 72 2.77 -0.06 3.91
N TRP A 73 2.29 -0.31 2.69
CA TRP A 73 3.09 -0.97 1.67
C TRP A 73 4.07 0.01 1.04
N MET A 74 5.11 -0.53 0.42
CA MET A 74 6.10 0.28 -0.28
C MET A 74 5.45 1.08 -1.40
N SER A 75 5.56 2.41 -1.34
CA SER A 75 4.86 3.30 -2.25
C SER A 75 5.35 4.73 -2.11
N GLY A 76 5.46 5.41 -3.25
CA GLY A 76 5.81 6.82 -3.26
C GLY A 76 5.34 7.54 -4.50
N LYS A 77 5.82 8.78 -4.63
CA LYS A 77 5.48 9.65 -5.74
C LYS A 77 6.31 9.25 -6.96
N PRO A 78 5.75 9.37 -8.17
CA PRO A 78 6.55 9.22 -9.37
C PRO A 78 7.64 10.29 -9.48
N GLU A 79 8.80 9.88 -9.98
CA GLU A 79 9.93 10.74 -10.26
C GLU A 79 10.18 10.93 -11.77
N LYS A 80 11.05 11.89 -12.12
CA LYS A 80 11.37 12.19 -13.53
C LYS A 80 12.01 11.01 -14.27
N VAL A 81 12.65 10.12 -13.52
CA VAL A 81 13.30 8.92 -14.04
C VAL A 81 12.31 7.78 -14.31
N ASP A 82 11.10 7.87 -13.78
CA ASP A 82 10.08 6.84 -13.92
C ASP A 82 9.35 7.01 -15.27
N GLY A 83 9.46 6.01 -16.14
CA GLY A 83 8.77 6.02 -17.43
C GLY A 83 7.27 5.73 -17.30
N THR A 84 6.92 4.88 -16.35
CA THR A 84 5.56 4.35 -16.10
C THR A 84 5.29 4.22 -14.60
N SER A 85 4.03 3.96 -14.23
CA SER A 85 3.66 3.68 -12.84
C SER A 85 4.26 2.37 -12.32
N THR A 86 4.51 1.35 -13.16
CA THR A 86 5.25 0.16 -12.72
C THR A 86 6.74 0.46 -12.49
N ASP A 87 7.34 1.40 -13.23
CA ASP A 87 8.71 1.86 -12.96
C ASP A 87 8.80 2.55 -11.60
N THR A 88 7.83 3.42 -11.28
CA THR A 88 7.71 4.01 -9.94
C THR A 88 7.60 2.92 -8.88
N ALA A 89 6.66 1.97 -9.02
CA ALA A 89 6.48 0.92 -8.03
C ALA A 89 7.75 0.07 -7.81
N ARG A 90 8.48 -0.27 -8.89
CA ARG A 90 9.76 -0.98 -8.80
C ARG A 90 10.81 -0.18 -8.04
N ARG A 91 10.94 1.11 -8.35
CA ARG A 91 11.90 2.01 -7.71
C ARG A 91 11.59 2.15 -6.22
N GLU A 92 10.34 2.40 -5.87
CA GLU A 92 9.91 2.53 -4.46
C GLU A 92 10.21 1.25 -3.67
N CYS A 93 9.93 0.06 -4.23
CA CYS A 93 10.32 -1.19 -3.56
C CYS A 93 11.84 -1.35 -3.38
N GLU A 94 12.64 -0.89 -4.36
CA GLU A 94 14.10 -0.94 -4.26
C GLU A 94 14.65 0.06 -3.25
N GLU A 95 14.08 1.26 -3.19
CA GLU A 95 14.48 2.32 -2.27
C GLU A 95 14.11 1.96 -0.83
N GLU A 96 12.84 1.61 -0.60
CA GLU A 96 12.24 1.38 0.71
C GLU A 96 12.54 -0.02 1.26
N GLY A 97 12.51 -1.06 0.42
CA GLY A 97 12.62 -2.46 0.83
C GLY A 97 13.84 -3.22 0.28
N LYS A 98 14.78 -2.52 -0.38
CA LYS A 98 15.97 -3.10 -1.04
C LYS A 98 15.64 -4.30 -1.93
N TYR A 99 14.44 -4.26 -2.52
CA TYR A 99 13.88 -5.32 -3.33
C TYR A 99 13.32 -4.74 -4.62
N ARG A 100 13.89 -5.12 -5.76
CA ARG A 100 13.39 -4.67 -7.07
C ARG A 100 12.57 -5.79 -7.72
N PRO A 101 11.23 -5.70 -7.76
CA PRO A 101 10.41 -6.72 -8.39
C PRO A 101 10.64 -6.79 -9.89
N SER A 102 10.77 -8.02 -10.39
CA SER A 102 10.89 -8.37 -11.79
C SER A 102 9.53 -8.59 -12.47
N LYS A 103 8.53 -9.07 -11.72
CA LYS A 103 7.20 -9.41 -12.27
C LYS A 103 6.05 -8.94 -11.37
N PHE A 104 5.03 -8.39 -12.01
CA PHE A 104 3.74 -8.09 -11.39
C PHE A 104 2.65 -8.97 -12.00
N ALA A 105 1.54 -9.15 -11.27
CA ALA A 105 0.34 -9.78 -11.79
C ALA A 105 -0.27 -8.94 -12.92
N ASP A 106 -1.11 -9.58 -13.75
CA ASP A 106 -1.88 -8.91 -14.80
C ASP A 106 -3.02 -8.04 -14.23
N ARG A 107 -3.28 -8.16 -12.93
CA ARG A 107 -4.24 -7.37 -12.16
C ARG A 107 -3.52 -6.51 -11.13
N ALA A 108 -4.08 -5.33 -10.89
CA ALA A 108 -3.60 -4.36 -9.92
C ALA A 108 -4.78 -3.72 -9.18
N VAL A 109 -4.49 -2.92 -8.17
CA VAL A 109 -5.48 -2.19 -7.38
C VAL A 109 -5.34 -0.69 -7.65
N LEU A 110 -6.44 -0.04 -8.00
CA LEU A 110 -6.55 1.40 -8.10
C LEU A 110 -7.45 1.92 -6.97
N CYS A 111 -6.94 2.84 -6.16
CA CYS A 111 -7.71 3.47 -5.08
C CYS A 111 -7.66 4.98 -5.22
N PHE A 112 -8.81 5.64 -5.04
CA PHE A 112 -8.91 7.08 -4.89
C PHE A 112 -9.28 7.40 -3.45
N PHE A 113 -8.72 8.47 -2.89
CA PHE A 113 -9.03 8.91 -1.53
C PHE A 113 -8.77 10.41 -1.35
N LEU A 114 -9.51 11.04 -0.43
CA LEU A 114 -9.24 12.41 -0.02
C LEU A 114 -8.11 12.44 1.00
N HIS A 115 -7.17 13.35 0.80
CA HIS A 115 -6.07 13.59 1.72
C HIS A 115 -6.02 15.06 2.12
N LYS A 116 -5.91 15.33 3.41
CA LYS A 116 -5.65 16.68 3.90
C LYS A 116 -4.15 16.95 3.90
N ASP A 117 -3.68 17.71 2.93
CA ASP A 117 -2.27 18.10 2.82
C ASP A 117 -1.88 19.02 3.99
N ARG A 118 -0.98 18.53 4.85
CA ARG A 118 -0.57 19.24 6.08
C ARG A 118 0.13 20.57 5.81
N ARG A 119 0.86 20.68 4.69
CA ARG A 119 1.63 21.89 4.36
C ARG A 119 0.73 23.05 3.92
N THR A 120 -0.36 22.73 3.22
CA THR A 120 -1.26 23.72 2.62
C THR A 120 -2.63 23.79 3.29
N ASP A 121 -2.91 22.87 4.22
CA ASP A 121 -4.20 22.64 4.87
C ASP A 121 -5.35 22.31 3.89
N ARG A 122 -5.03 22.02 2.62
CA ARG A 122 -6.00 21.74 1.57
C ARG A 122 -6.34 20.27 1.50
N VAL A 123 -7.62 19.97 1.32
CA VAL A 123 -8.06 18.63 0.92
C VAL A 123 -7.78 18.46 -0.57
N ILE A 124 -7.06 17.40 -0.91
CA ILE A 124 -6.67 17.02 -2.26
C ILE A 124 -7.16 15.61 -2.56
N MET A 125 -7.43 15.33 -3.83
CA MET A 125 -7.73 13.98 -4.31
C MET A 125 -6.43 13.25 -4.65
N MET A 126 -6.22 12.10 -4.01
CA MET A 126 -5.11 11.21 -4.30
C MET A 126 -5.57 9.98 -5.09
N ALA A 127 -4.69 9.48 -5.95
CA ALA A 127 -4.82 8.16 -6.56
C ALA A 127 -3.61 7.30 -6.19
N SER A 128 -3.85 6.10 -5.67
CA SER A 128 -2.83 5.09 -5.42
C SER A 128 -2.96 3.97 -6.43
N LEU A 129 -1.86 3.69 -7.14
CA LEU A 129 -1.71 2.57 -8.07
C LEU A 129 -0.88 1.50 -7.39
N THR A 130 -1.51 0.38 -7.05
CA THR A 130 -0.88 -0.66 -6.23
C THR A 130 -0.77 -1.96 -7.03
N PHE A 131 0.46 -2.40 -7.29
CA PHE A 131 0.75 -3.59 -8.09
C PHE A 131 1.00 -4.82 -7.20
N ILE A 132 0.60 -5.99 -7.68
CA ILE A 132 0.79 -7.24 -6.93
C ILE A 132 2.04 -7.94 -7.45
N ILE A 133 3.03 -8.16 -6.58
CA ILE A 133 4.29 -8.81 -6.93
C ILE A 133 4.06 -10.33 -6.99
N VAL A 134 4.54 -10.96 -8.06
CA VAL A 134 4.32 -12.40 -8.35
C VAL A 134 5.55 -13.10 -8.92
N ASP A 135 6.73 -12.51 -8.75
CA ASP A 135 7.98 -13.20 -9.05
C ASP A 135 8.39 -14.14 -7.92
N ASP A 136 9.37 -15.00 -8.21
CA ASP A 136 9.83 -16.08 -7.33
C ASP A 136 10.70 -15.59 -6.16
N HIS A 137 10.33 -14.49 -5.52
CA HIS A 137 10.96 -14.04 -4.29
C HIS A 137 10.31 -14.70 -3.08
N GLN A 138 10.63 -15.97 -2.85
CA GLN A 138 10.12 -16.75 -1.73
C GLN A 138 11.04 -16.63 -0.51
N LYS A 139 10.96 -15.51 0.21
CA LYS A 139 11.43 -15.47 1.60
C LYS A 139 10.27 -15.77 2.52
N LEU A 140 10.46 -16.75 3.41
CA LEU A 140 9.48 -17.03 4.46
C LEU A 140 9.35 -15.79 5.37
N PRO A 141 8.12 -15.42 5.77
CA PRO A 141 7.88 -14.42 6.81
C PRO A 141 8.57 -14.81 8.12
N THR A 142 9.66 -14.13 8.51
CA THR A 142 10.35 -14.41 9.80
C THR A 142 10.07 -13.36 10.87
N ARG A 143 9.58 -12.18 10.47
CA ARG A 143 9.14 -11.12 11.36
C ARG A 143 7.66 -10.86 11.18
N VAL A 144 6.81 -11.51 11.96
CA VAL A 144 5.35 -11.47 11.81
C VAL A 144 4.72 -10.59 12.87
N TRP A 145 3.53 -10.05 12.60
CA TRP A 145 2.75 -9.36 13.62
C TRP A 145 2.26 -10.35 14.69
N SER A 146 2.46 -9.98 15.96
CA SER A 146 2.00 -10.74 17.12
C SER A 146 0.77 -10.11 17.73
N ASP A 147 -0.35 -10.84 17.76
CA ASP A 147 -1.59 -10.35 18.35
C ASP A 147 -1.50 -10.21 19.88
N THR A 148 -0.60 -10.96 20.51
CA THR A 148 -0.31 -10.88 21.95
C THR A 148 0.51 -9.64 22.29
N LYS A 149 1.57 -9.36 21.51
CA LYS A 149 2.44 -8.19 21.73
C LYS A 149 1.87 -6.91 21.14
N LYS A 150 0.88 -7.03 20.24
CA LYS A 150 0.35 -5.96 19.40
C LYS A 150 1.49 -5.22 18.67
N GLY A 151 2.36 -6.00 18.03
CA GLY A 151 3.53 -5.47 17.34
C GLY A 151 4.36 -6.54 16.60
N PRO A 152 5.41 -6.14 15.86
CA PRO A 152 6.30 -7.06 15.17
C PRO A 152 7.05 -8.01 16.12
N ASP A 153 7.12 -9.28 15.76
CA ASP A 153 7.84 -10.32 16.50
C ASP A 153 8.70 -11.18 15.56
N GLY A 154 9.88 -11.57 16.02
CA GLY A 154 10.88 -12.29 15.22
C GLY A 154 11.93 -11.39 14.56
N ALA A 155 12.77 -12.01 13.72
CA ALA A 155 13.92 -11.35 13.08
C ALA A 155 13.56 -10.85 11.68
N PRO A 156 13.99 -9.63 11.27
CA PRO A 156 13.71 -9.09 9.94
C PRO A 156 14.10 -10.05 8.81
N SER A 157 13.17 -10.36 7.90
CA SER A 157 13.41 -11.20 6.71
C SER A 157 14.00 -10.42 5.53
N LEU A 158 13.80 -9.10 5.54
CA LEU A 158 14.11 -8.17 4.48
C LEU A 158 14.79 -6.94 5.06
N GLN A 159 15.59 -6.28 4.22
CA GLN A 159 16.22 -5.01 4.60
C GLN A 159 15.26 -3.89 4.27
N ILE A 160 15.11 -2.94 5.18
CA ILE A 160 14.39 -1.69 4.93
C ILE A 160 15.38 -0.53 4.82
N SER A 161 14.96 0.52 4.15
CA SER A 161 15.69 1.79 4.09
C SER A 161 15.78 2.45 5.47
N ALA A 162 16.66 3.43 5.60
CA ALA A 162 16.76 4.24 6.80
C ALA A 162 15.53 5.16 7.02
N GLU A 163 14.63 5.29 6.04
CA GLU A 163 13.41 6.11 6.17
C GLU A 163 12.28 5.39 6.92
N HIS A 164 12.51 4.13 7.31
CA HIS A 164 11.56 3.28 8.00
C HIS A 164 12.15 2.79 9.32
N ILE A 165 11.36 2.88 10.39
CA ILE A 165 11.77 2.46 11.73
C ILE A 165 11.46 0.99 11.99
N ASN A 166 10.59 0.38 11.19
CA ASN A 166 10.10 -0.96 11.44
C ASN A 166 9.59 -1.65 10.18
N ASP A 167 9.47 -2.97 10.26
CA ASP A 167 8.86 -3.82 9.24
C ASP A 167 8.21 -5.04 9.89
N CYS A 168 7.17 -5.56 9.26
CA CYS A 168 6.60 -6.85 9.63
C CYS A 168 5.75 -7.45 8.53
N TRP A 169 5.50 -8.74 8.63
CA TRP A 169 4.52 -9.46 7.84
C TRP A 169 3.20 -9.52 8.60
N MET A 170 2.11 -9.14 7.94
CA MET A 170 0.76 -9.14 8.51
C MET A 170 -0.18 -9.99 7.66
N THR A 171 -1.11 -10.69 8.30
CA THR A 171 -2.23 -11.33 7.60
C THR A 171 -3.29 -10.31 7.21
N GLU A 172 -4.21 -10.73 6.33
CA GLU A 172 -5.40 -9.95 5.97
C GLU A 172 -6.19 -9.56 7.22
N THR A 173 -6.48 -10.52 8.10
CA THR A 173 -7.21 -10.30 9.36
C THR A 173 -6.49 -9.31 10.27
N GLN A 174 -5.17 -9.42 10.42
CA GLN A 174 -4.39 -8.51 11.28
C GLN A 174 -4.45 -7.06 10.79
N ILE A 175 -4.42 -6.85 9.46
CA ILE A 175 -4.57 -5.52 8.87
C ILE A 175 -5.98 -4.97 9.12
N GLU A 176 -7.01 -5.79 8.96
CA GLU A 176 -8.39 -5.39 9.21
C GLU A 176 -8.61 -5.02 10.68
N GLU A 177 -8.15 -5.87 11.60
CA GLU A 177 -8.26 -5.63 13.03
C GLU A 177 -7.47 -4.40 13.47
N ALA A 178 -6.24 -4.21 12.99
CA ALA A 178 -5.43 -3.04 13.29
C ALA A 178 -6.11 -1.75 12.82
N ALA A 179 -6.71 -1.76 11.63
CA ALA A 179 -7.47 -0.62 11.12
C ALA A 179 -8.76 -0.35 11.90
N ILE A 180 -9.47 -1.38 12.39
CA ILE A 180 -10.75 -1.22 13.10
C ILE A 180 -10.54 -0.84 14.57
N HIS A 181 -9.56 -1.43 15.26
CA HIS A 181 -9.36 -1.24 16.69
C HIS A 181 -8.87 0.15 17.08
N ASP A 182 -8.36 0.91 16.11
CA ASP A 182 -7.78 2.22 16.35
C ASP A 182 -8.56 3.34 15.66
N GLN A 183 -9.88 3.41 15.92
CA GLN A 183 -10.74 4.58 15.60
C GLN A 183 -10.33 5.84 16.40
N CYS A 184 -9.04 5.98 16.74
CA CYS A 184 -8.49 7.20 17.28
C CYS A 184 -8.41 8.23 16.16
N SER A 185 -9.08 9.36 16.34
CA SER A 185 -9.07 10.50 15.42
C SER A 185 -7.72 11.25 15.39
N ASP A 186 -6.65 10.68 15.97
CA ASP A 186 -5.30 11.27 15.90
C ASP A 186 -4.69 10.94 14.53
N PRO A 187 -4.40 11.95 13.69
CA PRO A 187 -3.76 11.71 12.40
C PRO A 187 -2.36 11.09 12.50
N ARG A 188 -1.74 11.07 13.69
CA ARG A 188 -0.44 10.43 14.00
C ARG A 188 -0.56 8.97 14.41
N ASN A 189 -1.76 8.41 14.36
CA ASN A 189 -1.99 6.99 14.58
C ASN A 189 -1.28 6.17 13.50
N GLU A 190 -0.51 5.17 13.93
CA GLU A 190 0.27 4.28 13.06
C GLU A 190 -0.59 3.47 12.07
N PHE A 191 -1.91 3.41 12.25
CA PHE A 191 -2.84 2.69 11.37
C PHE A 191 -3.77 3.59 10.56
N ASN A 192 -3.65 4.92 10.66
CA ASN A 192 -4.52 5.86 9.93
C ASN A 192 -4.46 5.66 8.40
N MET A 193 -3.28 5.36 7.87
CA MET A 193 -3.14 5.04 6.44
C MET A 193 -3.71 3.67 6.06
N LEU A 194 -3.62 2.68 6.94
CA LEU A 194 -4.27 1.40 6.74
C LEU A 194 -5.79 1.53 6.72
N GLN A 195 -6.39 2.39 7.55
CA GLN A 195 -7.83 2.66 7.48
C GLN A 195 -8.25 3.20 6.11
N THR A 196 -7.47 4.13 5.55
CA THR A 196 -7.73 4.70 4.23
C THR A 196 -7.58 3.66 3.11
N LYS A 197 -6.69 2.69 3.29
CA LYS A 197 -6.32 1.69 2.28
C LYS A 197 -6.76 0.26 2.62
N ILE A 198 -7.67 0.05 3.57
CA ILE A 198 -8.06 -1.30 4.03
C ILE A 198 -8.59 -2.16 2.88
N ASN A 199 -9.38 -1.55 1.98
CA ASN A 199 -9.90 -2.23 0.81
C ASN A 199 -8.80 -2.60 -0.19
N VAL A 200 -7.68 -1.86 -0.22
CA VAL A 200 -6.50 -2.22 -1.04
C VAL A 200 -5.92 -3.54 -0.56
N SER A 201 -5.86 -3.77 0.76
CA SER A 201 -5.44 -5.05 1.33
C SER A 201 -6.32 -6.19 0.81
N LYS A 202 -7.64 -6.10 1.03
CA LYS A 202 -8.62 -7.13 0.65
C LYS A 202 -8.53 -7.50 -0.83
N VAL A 203 -8.51 -6.49 -1.71
CA VAL A 203 -8.42 -6.70 -3.15
C VAL A 203 -7.04 -7.29 -3.52
N GLY A 204 -5.95 -6.82 -2.91
CA GLY A 204 -4.61 -7.35 -3.14
C GLY A 204 -4.49 -8.84 -2.75
N PHE A 205 -4.98 -9.22 -1.57
CA PHE A 205 -5.02 -10.61 -1.12
C PHE A 205 -5.83 -11.49 -2.08
N LYS A 206 -6.98 -11.00 -2.55
CA LYS A 206 -7.79 -11.70 -3.56
C LYS A 206 -7.00 -11.91 -4.87
N ILE A 207 -6.43 -10.84 -5.44
CA ILE A 207 -5.67 -10.91 -6.69
C ILE A 207 -4.53 -11.95 -6.57
N PHE A 208 -3.79 -11.95 -5.47
CA PHE A 208 -2.69 -12.88 -5.29
C PHE A 208 -3.17 -14.33 -5.14
N LYS A 209 -4.24 -14.58 -4.38
CA LYS A 209 -4.86 -15.91 -4.26
C LYS A 209 -5.35 -16.43 -5.63
N ASP A 210 -5.97 -15.57 -6.43
CA ASP A 210 -6.45 -15.90 -7.78
C ASP A 210 -5.29 -16.19 -8.74
N TYR A 211 -4.15 -15.50 -8.61
CA TYR A 211 -2.94 -15.79 -9.38
C TYR A 211 -2.34 -17.17 -9.02
N GLN A 212 -2.30 -17.52 -7.73
CA GLN A 212 -1.76 -18.81 -7.27
C GLN A 212 -2.62 -20.02 -7.66
N ALA A 213 -3.89 -19.81 -8.00
CA ALA A 213 -4.82 -20.87 -8.40
C ALA A 213 -4.76 -21.22 -9.89
N GLN A 214 -3.98 -20.49 -10.68
CA GLN A 214 -3.78 -20.69 -12.13
C GLN A 214 -2.64 -21.68 -12.40
#